data_AF-A0A1C6H7H5-F1
#
_entry.id   AF-A0A1C6H7H5-F1
#
_cell.length_a   1.000
_cell.length_b   1.000
_cell.length_c   1.000
_cell.angle_alpha   90.00
_cell.angle_beta   90.00
_cell.angle_gamma   90.00
#
_symmetry.space_group_name_H-M   'P 1'
#
loop_
_entity.id
_entity.type
_entity.pdbx_description
1 polymer ?
#
loop_
_entity_poly.entity_id
_entity_poly.type
_entity_poly.pdbx_seq_one_letter_code
_entity_poly.pdbx_strand_id
1 'polypeptide(L)'
;MSCNHDDFNEYFKLYEEARELEKINKVNAALEIYLSILKKYEPCGIAYYERPAIILEKQKNYIKALEVCDIALNNPNRFNEPTWEGISEKFTKRKNRLVSKINKGNSSSNDITTNSSKSSKKKSSSLAISSTNGNSITKEIVYPDWYISISFGKSKSDNFVQALAIAKMAPQFIENNIEGKILYQAIYSDSPSEYLQFIKLYELVSQWKSCFVIINGNLMDRKIIGKLNYCYGDKCRSGNKDFCYGASEMTINPFGCHRLQISSSNNPWWTFSTKTNKGYIIDKKAIHDRIIEKSSPYSSCPNFDINKILSILSSLPNTLSFGEYEKLERDNSCCGEIVIKLDDYKYSLTEDEKESINETKKESPSFLKKIFKIFTK
;
A
#
# COMPACT_ATOMS: atom_id res chain seq x y z
N MET A 1 10.98 -25.99 17.55
CA MET A 1 10.15 -26.69 16.55
C MET A 1 10.86 -26.59 15.21
N SER A 2 11.23 -27.71 14.60
CA SER A 2 11.81 -27.74 13.26
C SER A 2 10.71 -27.79 12.20
N CYS A 3 10.83 -26.96 11.17
CA CYS A 3 10.36 -27.37 9.84
C CYS A 3 11.24 -28.55 9.38
N ASN A 4 10.67 -29.48 8.63
CA ASN A 4 11.50 -30.47 7.95
C ASN A 4 12.32 -29.73 6.88
N HIS A 5 13.65 -29.83 6.96
CA HIS A 5 14.53 -28.89 6.26
C HIS A 5 14.54 -29.13 4.74
N ASP A 6 14.31 -30.38 4.33
CA ASP A 6 14.23 -30.78 2.92
C ASP A 6 12.95 -30.24 2.25
N ASP A 7 11.79 -30.42 2.90
CA ASP A 7 10.49 -29.91 2.42
C ASP A 7 10.52 -28.39 2.20
N PHE A 8 11.14 -27.64 3.12
CA PHE A 8 11.23 -26.17 3.04
C PHE A 8 11.87 -25.70 1.73
N ASN A 9 12.97 -26.34 1.33
CA ASN A 9 13.71 -25.98 0.12
C ASN A 9 12.93 -26.29 -1.18
N GLU A 10 11.96 -27.20 -1.14
CA GLU A 10 11.08 -27.50 -2.27
C GLU A 10 9.93 -26.49 -2.35
N TYR A 11 9.16 -26.31 -1.26
CA TYR A 11 8.00 -25.40 -1.30
C TYR A 11 8.37 -23.91 -1.34
N PHE A 12 9.57 -23.53 -0.89
CA PHE A 12 10.06 -22.16 -1.04
C PHE A 12 10.26 -21.78 -2.52
N LYS A 13 10.87 -22.67 -3.33
CA LYS A 13 11.05 -22.44 -4.77
C LYS A 13 9.72 -22.30 -5.52
N LEU A 14 8.75 -23.16 -5.20
CA LEU A 14 7.38 -23.06 -5.73
C LEU A 14 6.72 -21.73 -5.32
N TYR A 15 6.97 -21.25 -4.10
CA TYR A 15 6.46 -19.96 -3.65
C TYR A 15 7.11 -18.79 -4.41
N GLU A 16 8.42 -18.84 -4.68
CA GLU A 16 9.10 -17.83 -5.51
C GLU A 16 8.57 -17.81 -6.95
N GLU A 17 8.41 -18.98 -7.59
CA GLU A 17 7.79 -19.09 -8.92
C GLU A 17 6.39 -18.46 -8.95
N ALA A 18 5.56 -18.77 -7.95
CA ALA A 18 4.24 -18.17 -7.80
C ALA A 18 4.30 -16.64 -7.59
N ARG A 19 5.31 -16.12 -6.89
CA ARG A 19 5.51 -14.67 -6.69
C ARG A 19 5.92 -13.96 -7.99
N GLU A 20 6.72 -14.59 -8.84
CA GLU A 20 7.03 -14.05 -10.18
C GLU A 20 5.82 -14.09 -11.10
N LEU A 21 5.05 -15.18 -11.10
CA LEU A 21 3.78 -15.27 -11.83
C LEU A 21 2.76 -14.21 -11.37
N GLU A 22 2.72 -13.86 -10.07
CA GLU A 22 1.92 -12.73 -9.59
C GLU A 22 2.41 -11.37 -10.11
N LYS A 23 3.74 -11.13 -10.16
CA LYS A 23 4.32 -9.87 -10.69
C LYS A 23 3.92 -9.66 -12.14
N ILE A 24 4.01 -10.70 -12.98
CA ILE A 24 3.59 -10.65 -14.40
C ILE A 24 2.09 -10.88 -14.60
N ASN A 25 1.28 -10.67 -13.56
CA ASN A 25 -0.19 -10.73 -13.57
C ASN A 25 -0.81 -12.08 -14.02
N LYS A 26 -0.03 -13.18 -14.05
CA LYS A 26 -0.50 -14.55 -14.28
C LYS A 26 -1.10 -15.15 -12.99
N VAL A 27 -2.01 -14.40 -12.37
CA VAL A 27 -2.54 -14.62 -11.02
C VAL A 27 -3.22 -15.99 -10.83
N ASN A 28 -3.81 -16.57 -11.89
CA ASN A 28 -4.41 -17.90 -11.82
C ASN A 28 -3.35 -19.01 -11.70
N ALA A 29 -2.27 -18.95 -12.48
CA ALA A 29 -1.18 -19.92 -12.40
C ALA A 29 -0.44 -19.80 -11.05
N ALA A 30 -0.20 -18.57 -10.57
CA ALA A 30 0.34 -18.34 -9.23
C ALA A 30 -0.54 -18.96 -8.13
N LEU A 31 -1.87 -18.82 -8.24
CA LEU A 31 -2.82 -19.43 -7.30
C LEU A 31 -2.77 -20.96 -7.34
N GLU A 32 -2.67 -21.56 -8.52
CA GLU A 32 -2.56 -23.03 -8.66
C GLU A 32 -1.30 -23.54 -7.96
N ILE A 33 -0.16 -22.85 -8.10
CA ILE A 33 1.06 -23.20 -7.37
C ILE A 33 0.90 -23.00 -5.86
N TYR A 34 0.35 -21.87 -5.38
CA TYR A 34 0.08 -21.67 -3.95
C TYR A 34 -0.84 -22.75 -3.35
N LEU A 35 -1.89 -23.17 -4.08
CA LEU A 35 -2.77 -24.25 -3.64
C LEU A 35 -2.10 -25.63 -3.75
N SER A 36 -1.15 -25.82 -4.67
CA SER A 36 -0.33 -27.03 -4.72
C SER A 36 0.59 -27.16 -3.51
N ILE A 37 1.14 -26.04 -3.03
CA ILE A 37 1.95 -26.00 -1.80
C ILE A 37 1.09 -26.40 -0.61
N LEU A 38 -0.07 -25.76 -0.41
CA LEU A 38 -0.98 -26.06 0.70
C LEU A 38 -1.65 -27.45 0.62
N LYS A 39 -1.55 -28.14 -0.51
CA LYS A 39 -2.01 -29.53 -0.70
C LYS A 39 -0.92 -30.57 -0.44
N LYS A 40 0.35 -30.22 -0.64
CA LYS A 40 1.50 -31.13 -0.52
C LYS A 40 2.27 -30.98 0.81
N TYR A 41 2.30 -29.79 1.38
CA TYR A 41 3.15 -29.45 2.53
C TYR A 41 2.38 -28.64 3.58
N GLU A 42 2.94 -28.58 4.79
CA GLU A 42 2.51 -27.68 5.87
C GLU A 42 3.54 -26.55 6.03
N PRO A 43 3.48 -25.49 5.23
CA PRO A 43 4.59 -24.55 5.09
C PRO A 43 4.70 -23.57 6.27
N CYS A 44 5.91 -23.44 6.83
CA CYS A 44 6.18 -22.54 7.95
C CYS A 44 6.26 -21.08 7.49
N GLY A 45 5.11 -20.38 7.42
CA GLY A 45 5.07 -18.93 7.23
C GLY A 45 3.68 -18.38 6.88
N ILE A 46 3.38 -17.15 7.30
CA ILE A 46 2.07 -16.53 7.06
C ILE A 46 1.75 -16.34 5.56
N ALA A 47 2.78 -16.11 4.73
CA ALA A 47 2.61 -15.74 3.33
C ALA A 47 1.97 -16.86 2.48
N TYR A 48 2.33 -18.12 2.73
CA TYR A 48 1.82 -19.29 2.00
C TYR A 48 0.31 -19.44 2.12
N TYR A 49 -0.28 -19.05 3.26
CA TYR A 49 -1.72 -19.01 3.49
C TYR A 49 -2.34 -17.68 3.05
N GLU A 50 -1.63 -16.56 3.25
CA GLU A 50 -2.18 -15.23 2.98
C GLU A 50 -2.33 -14.92 1.48
N ARG A 51 -1.34 -15.25 0.63
CA ARG A 51 -1.41 -14.99 -0.82
C ARG A 51 -2.63 -15.69 -1.46
N PRO A 52 -2.80 -17.03 -1.40
CA PRO A 52 -3.95 -17.69 -1.99
C PRO A 52 -5.29 -17.21 -1.42
N ALA A 53 -5.40 -16.99 -0.11
CA ALA A 53 -6.63 -16.46 0.49
C ALA A 53 -7.01 -15.06 -0.04
N ILE A 54 -6.03 -14.17 -0.26
CA ILE A 54 -6.26 -12.85 -0.87
C ILE A 54 -6.68 -13.00 -2.34
N ILE A 55 -6.04 -13.87 -3.11
CA ILE A 55 -6.35 -14.08 -4.53
C ILE A 55 -7.76 -14.65 -4.69
N LEU A 56 -8.10 -15.69 -3.93
CA LEU A 56 -9.42 -16.32 -3.93
C LEU A 56 -10.53 -15.34 -3.49
N GLU A 57 -10.28 -14.52 -2.47
CA GLU A 57 -11.23 -13.48 -2.06
C GLU A 57 -11.41 -12.38 -3.13
N LYS A 58 -10.35 -12.00 -3.85
CA LYS A 58 -10.41 -11.08 -5.02
C LYS A 58 -11.18 -11.70 -6.20
N GLN A 59 -10.99 -13.00 -6.46
CA GLN A 59 -11.74 -13.78 -7.45
C GLN A 59 -13.20 -14.08 -7.02
N LYS A 60 -13.56 -13.74 -5.78
CA LYS A 60 -14.86 -14.04 -5.13
C LYS A 60 -15.12 -15.54 -4.88
N ASN A 61 -14.09 -16.37 -4.94
CA ASN A 61 -14.16 -17.77 -4.56
C ASN A 61 -14.09 -17.90 -3.03
N TYR A 62 -15.14 -17.44 -2.36
CA TYR A 62 -15.15 -17.30 -0.90
C TYR A 62 -15.10 -18.64 -0.16
N ILE A 63 -15.54 -19.73 -0.79
CA ILE A 63 -15.49 -21.09 -0.23
C ILE A 63 -14.03 -21.55 -0.15
N LYS A 64 -13.29 -21.53 -1.27
CA LYS A 64 -11.85 -21.86 -1.24
C LYS A 64 -11.02 -20.87 -0.42
N ALA A 65 -11.41 -19.58 -0.39
CA ALA A 65 -10.76 -18.61 0.49
C ALA A 65 -10.97 -18.95 1.97
N LEU A 66 -12.13 -19.52 2.33
CA LEU A 66 -12.44 -19.98 3.69
C LEU A 66 -11.68 -21.27 4.03
N GLU A 67 -11.62 -22.23 3.11
CA GLU A 67 -10.79 -23.44 3.22
C GLU A 67 -9.32 -23.07 3.56
N VAL A 68 -8.72 -22.14 2.83
CA VAL A 68 -7.34 -21.67 3.10
C VAL A 68 -7.21 -20.98 4.47
N CYS A 69 -8.25 -20.28 4.95
CA CYS A 69 -8.25 -19.73 6.31
C CYS A 69 -8.34 -20.83 7.37
N ASP A 70 -9.06 -21.92 7.10
CA ASP A 70 -9.22 -23.03 8.02
C ASP A 70 -7.98 -23.94 8.06
N ILE A 71 -7.29 -24.15 6.93
CA ILE A 71 -5.96 -24.78 6.92
C ILE A 71 -4.96 -23.95 7.73
N ALA A 72 -5.00 -22.61 7.66
CA ALA A 72 -4.15 -21.75 8.49
C ALA A 72 -4.50 -21.83 9.98
N LEU A 73 -5.79 -21.84 10.33
CA LEU A 73 -6.27 -21.89 11.72
C LEU A 73 -6.10 -23.27 12.38
N ASN A 74 -6.04 -24.34 11.60
CA ASN A 74 -5.85 -25.71 12.09
C ASN A 74 -4.36 -26.11 12.28
N ASN A 75 -3.40 -25.22 11.98
CA ASN A 75 -1.96 -25.50 12.04
C ASN A 75 -1.17 -24.62 13.06
N PRO A 76 -1.59 -24.52 14.34
CA PRO A 76 -0.93 -23.68 15.34
C PRO A 76 0.56 -24.02 15.52
N ASN A 77 0.88 -25.31 15.54
CA ASN A 77 2.22 -25.85 15.86
C ASN A 77 3.30 -25.54 14.79
N ARG A 78 2.93 -24.90 13.66
CA ARG A 78 3.86 -24.45 12.61
C ARG A 78 4.36 -23.02 12.82
N PHE A 79 3.89 -22.31 13.85
CA PHE A 79 4.24 -20.93 14.17
C PHE A 79 4.80 -20.84 15.61
N ASN A 80 5.65 -19.84 15.89
CA ASN A 80 5.98 -19.52 17.28
C ASN A 80 4.81 -18.78 17.94
N GLU A 81 4.68 -18.90 19.26
CA GLU A 81 3.50 -18.46 20.02
C GLU A 81 3.12 -16.97 19.82
N PRO A 82 4.05 -15.98 19.87
CA PRO A 82 3.73 -14.58 19.55
C PRO A 82 3.30 -14.36 18.08
N THR A 83 3.83 -15.16 17.15
CA THR A 83 3.41 -15.11 15.73
C THR A 83 2.04 -15.76 15.55
N TRP A 84 1.72 -16.79 16.33
CA TRP A 84 0.43 -17.48 16.27
C TRP A 84 -0.73 -16.59 16.69
N GLU A 85 -0.60 -15.79 17.76
CA GLU A 85 -1.66 -14.88 18.20
C GLU A 85 -2.08 -13.94 17.06
N GLY A 86 -1.12 -13.23 16.45
CA GLY A 86 -1.36 -12.34 15.31
C GLY A 86 -1.88 -13.04 14.06
N ILE A 87 -1.50 -14.30 13.81
CA ILE A 87 -2.03 -15.11 12.71
C ILE A 87 -3.49 -15.50 12.98
N SER A 88 -3.78 -16.03 14.17
CA SER A 88 -5.11 -16.50 14.55
C SER A 88 -6.13 -15.37 14.51
N GLU A 89 -5.78 -14.17 15.00
CA GLU A 89 -6.64 -12.99 14.94
C GLU A 89 -6.91 -12.55 13.48
N LYS A 90 -5.86 -12.50 12.65
CA LYS A 90 -5.93 -12.09 11.24
C LYS A 90 -6.77 -13.05 10.39
N PHE A 91 -6.60 -14.35 10.56
CA PHE A 91 -7.37 -15.36 9.84
C PHE A 91 -8.78 -15.52 10.40
N THR A 92 -9.01 -15.36 11.70
CA THR A 92 -10.38 -15.29 12.28
C THR A 92 -11.15 -14.10 11.73
N LYS A 93 -10.55 -12.90 11.69
CA LYS A 93 -11.14 -11.71 11.05
C LYS A 93 -11.46 -11.94 9.57
N ARG A 94 -10.59 -12.66 8.83
CA ARG A 94 -10.82 -13.02 7.42
C ARG A 94 -11.94 -14.06 7.25
N LYS A 95 -11.95 -15.12 8.07
CA LYS A 95 -13.01 -16.14 8.13
C LYS A 95 -14.38 -15.51 8.38
N ASN A 96 -14.50 -14.66 9.40
CA ASN A 96 -15.76 -13.98 9.73
C ASN A 96 -16.23 -13.08 8.57
N ARG A 97 -15.31 -12.40 7.88
CA ARG A 97 -15.60 -11.62 6.66
C ARG A 97 -16.07 -12.49 5.49
N LEU A 98 -15.47 -13.66 5.30
CA LEU A 98 -15.83 -14.61 4.22
C LEU A 98 -17.17 -15.28 4.49
N VAL A 99 -17.43 -15.78 5.70
CA VAL A 99 -18.74 -16.30 6.11
C VAL A 99 -19.84 -15.24 5.94
N SER A 100 -19.57 -13.99 6.33
CA SER A 100 -20.49 -12.87 6.10
C SER A 100 -20.79 -12.64 4.61
N LYS A 101 -19.80 -12.84 3.72
CA LYS A 101 -19.97 -12.71 2.26
C LYS A 101 -20.73 -13.89 1.64
N ILE A 102 -20.51 -15.11 2.13
CA ILE A 102 -21.24 -16.32 1.72
C ILE A 102 -22.72 -16.21 2.13
N ASN A 103 -23.00 -15.86 3.39
CA ASN A 103 -24.36 -15.69 3.88
C ASN A 103 -25.09 -14.54 3.15
N LYS A 104 -24.42 -13.39 2.93
CA LYS A 104 -24.94 -12.31 2.08
C LYS A 104 -25.03 -12.66 0.58
N GLY A 105 -24.54 -13.82 0.15
CA GLY A 105 -24.83 -14.41 -1.17
C GLY A 105 -26.14 -15.20 -1.11
N ASN A 106 -26.19 -16.20 -0.23
CA ASN A 106 -27.28 -17.16 -0.10
C ASN A 106 -28.63 -16.51 0.29
N SER A 107 -28.62 -15.48 1.14
CA SER A 107 -29.85 -14.73 1.46
C SER A 107 -30.45 -14.01 0.25
N SER A 108 -29.67 -13.72 -0.80
CA SER A 108 -30.17 -13.12 -2.05
C SER A 108 -30.62 -14.16 -3.10
N SER A 109 -30.72 -15.44 -2.74
CA SER A 109 -31.23 -16.52 -3.62
C SER A 109 -32.40 -17.33 -3.06
N ASN A 110 -32.85 -17.06 -1.82
CA ASN A 110 -33.91 -17.84 -1.18
C ASN A 110 -35.30 -17.16 -1.13
N ASP A 111 -35.42 -15.88 -1.51
CA ASP A 111 -36.70 -15.13 -1.53
C ASP A 111 -37.58 -15.44 -2.78
N ILE A 112 -37.58 -16.69 -3.26
CA ILE A 112 -38.50 -17.16 -4.31
C ILE A 112 -39.10 -18.53 -3.95
N THR A 113 -39.78 -18.63 -2.79
CA THR A 113 -41.04 -19.40 -2.67
C THR A 113 -41.69 -19.17 -1.30
N THR A 114 -42.79 -18.42 -1.26
CA THR A 114 -44.11 -18.78 -0.69
C THR A 114 -44.94 -17.52 -0.40
N ASN A 115 -45.98 -17.29 -1.24
CA ASN A 115 -47.19 -16.54 -0.84
C ASN A 115 -48.28 -16.67 -1.91
N SER A 116 -48.83 -17.88 -2.04
CA SER A 116 -50.22 -18.05 -2.44
C SER A 116 -51.14 -17.70 -1.26
N SER A 117 -52.32 -17.11 -1.41
CA SER A 117 -52.97 -16.53 -2.60
C SER A 117 -54.23 -15.77 -2.17
N LYS A 118 -54.68 -14.78 -2.96
CA LYS A 118 -56.10 -14.55 -3.36
C LYS A 118 -56.32 -13.23 -4.13
N SER A 119 -56.76 -13.36 -5.39
CA SER A 119 -57.63 -12.41 -6.14
C SER A 119 -57.18 -10.95 -6.38
N SER A 120 -57.52 -10.28 -7.50
CA SER A 120 -57.99 -10.71 -8.83
C SER A 120 -57.98 -9.53 -9.83
N LYS A 121 -58.26 -9.81 -11.12
CA LYS A 121 -58.65 -8.88 -12.21
C LYS A 121 -57.56 -8.02 -12.90
N LYS A 122 -57.14 -8.54 -14.07
CA LYS A 122 -56.98 -7.86 -15.38
C LYS A 122 -57.09 -6.32 -15.40
N LYS A 123 -56.09 -5.66 -16.02
CA LYS A 123 -56.17 -5.28 -17.45
C LYS A 123 -54.81 -4.94 -18.06
N SER A 124 -54.76 -4.96 -19.39
CA SER A 124 -53.61 -4.52 -20.19
C SER A 124 -53.63 -3.01 -20.37
N SER A 125 -52.44 -2.39 -20.39
CA SER A 125 -52.13 -1.29 -21.30
C SER A 125 -50.61 -1.19 -21.47
N SER A 126 -50.15 -1.08 -22.71
CA SER A 126 -48.75 -0.84 -23.07
C SER A 126 -48.46 0.66 -23.11
N LEU A 127 -47.44 1.12 -22.39
CA LEU A 127 -46.77 2.40 -22.65
C LEU A 127 -45.27 2.20 -22.64
N ALA A 128 -44.63 2.52 -23.76
CA ALA A 128 -43.19 2.74 -23.80
C ALA A 128 -42.87 4.09 -23.13
N ILE A 129 -41.83 4.12 -22.30
CA ILE A 129 -41.28 5.37 -21.78
C ILE A 129 -39.84 5.46 -22.25
N SER A 130 -39.56 6.53 -23.00
CA SER A 130 -38.34 6.75 -23.76
C SER A 130 -37.07 6.68 -22.91
N SER A 131 -36.03 6.06 -23.46
CA SER A 131 -34.65 6.19 -22.96
C SER A 131 -34.16 7.63 -23.14
N THR A 132 -34.37 8.47 -22.13
CA THR A 132 -33.80 9.82 -22.08
C THR A 132 -32.30 9.74 -21.84
N ASN A 133 -31.52 9.81 -22.93
CA ASN A 133 -30.07 9.88 -22.89
C ASN A 133 -29.61 11.17 -22.18
N GLY A 134 -29.45 11.11 -20.86
CA GLY A 134 -28.74 12.12 -20.11
C GLY A 134 -27.27 12.08 -20.49
N ASN A 135 -26.83 13.04 -21.33
CA ASN A 135 -25.44 13.22 -21.70
C ASN A 135 -24.59 13.63 -20.48
N SER A 136 -24.21 12.66 -19.66
CA SER A 136 -23.12 12.80 -18.72
C SER A 136 -21.83 12.90 -19.51
N ILE A 137 -21.30 14.12 -19.65
CA ILE A 137 -19.95 14.34 -20.16
C ILE A 137 -18.98 13.80 -19.11
N THR A 138 -18.67 12.51 -19.21
CA THR A 138 -17.66 11.87 -18.38
C THR A 138 -16.29 12.43 -18.75
N LYS A 139 -15.90 13.53 -18.09
CA LYS A 139 -14.51 13.99 -18.10
C LYS A 139 -13.63 12.79 -17.74
N GLU A 140 -12.70 12.46 -18.62
CA GLU A 140 -11.79 11.35 -18.37
C GLU A 140 -10.88 11.69 -17.18
N ILE A 141 -10.78 10.75 -16.24
CA ILE A 141 -10.08 10.97 -14.97
C ILE A 141 -8.63 10.55 -15.16
N VAL A 142 -7.75 11.53 -15.28
CA VAL A 142 -6.32 11.36 -15.54
C VAL A 142 -5.59 11.25 -14.21
N TYR A 143 -5.36 10.03 -13.74
CA TYR A 143 -4.60 9.80 -12.50
C TYR A 143 -3.09 10.00 -12.74
N PRO A 144 -2.40 10.87 -11.98
CA PRO A 144 -0.94 10.93 -11.99
C PRO A 144 -0.29 9.73 -11.30
N ASP A 145 1.01 9.51 -11.56
CA ASP A 145 1.80 8.36 -11.08
C ASP A 145 1.72 8.13 -9.57
N TRP A 146 1.68 9.23 -8.80
CA TRP A 146 1.21 9.22 -7.41
C TRP A 146 0.01 10.13 -7.25
N TYR A 147 -1.06 9.61 -6.65
CA TYR A 147 -2.24 10.38 -6.30
C TYR A 147 -2.79 10.00 -4.92
N ILE A 148 -3.35 11.00 -4.26
CA ILE A 148 -4.20 10.84 -3.09
C ILE A 148 -5.60 11.35 -3.40
N SER A 149 -6.61 10.60 -2.96
CA SER A 149 -8.00 11.03 -3.10
C SER A 149 -8.77 10.84 -1.81
N ILE A 150 -9.67 11.77 -1.54
CA ILE A 150 -10.53 11.80 -0.36
C ILE A 150 -11.98 11.79 -0.78
N SER A 151 -12.73 10.88 -0.16
CA SER A 151 -14.11 10.55 -0.50
C SER A 151 -14.99 10.73 0.73
N PHE A 152 -16.10 11.46 0.58
CA PHE A 152 -17.07 11.65 1.65
C PHE A 152 -18.51 11.75 1.11
N GLY A 153 -19.47 11.23 1.88
CA GLY A 153 -20.90 11.39 1.60
C GLY A 153 -21.48 12.66 2.24
N LYS A 154 -22.71 13.03 1.84
CA LYS A 154 -23.47 14.13 2.47
C LYS A 154 -23.52 13.99 4.00
N SER A 155 -23.24 15.08 4.71
CA SER A 155 -23.12 15.13 6.17
C SER A 155 -24.16 16.06 6.81
N LYS A 156 -24.35 15.94 8.13
CA LYS A 156 -25.10 16.89 8.98
C LYS A 156 -24.19 17.89 9.71
N SER A 157 -22.87 17.78 9.56
CA SER A 157 -21.91 18.72 10.16
C SER A 157 -21.98 20.07 9.45
N ASP A 158 -21.87 21.17 10.20
CA ASP A 158 -21.90 22.54 9.68
C ASP A 158 -20.78 22.80 8.66
N ASN A 159 -19.63 22.14 8.85
CA ASN A 159 -18.49 22.13 7.93
C ASN A 159 -18.81 21.51 6.55
N PHE A 160 -19.99 20.91 6.34
CA PHE A 160 -20.34 20.24 5.08
C PHE A 160 -20.30 21.17 3.86
N VAL A 161 -20.80 22.40 3.99
CA VAL A 161 -20.80 23.36 2.87
C VAL A 161 -19.38 23.77 2.51
N GLN A 162 -18.53 24.04 3.52
CA GLN A 162 -17.13 24.40 3.34
C GLN A 162 -16.32 23.25 2.73
N ALA A 163 -16.47 22.03 3.23
CA ALA A 163 -15.80 20.85 2.71
C ALA A 163 -16.19 20.54 1.25
N LEU A 164 -17.47 20.67 0.91
CA LEU A 164 -17.94 20.49 -0.47
C LEU A 164 -17.39 21.57 -1.41
N ALA A 165 -17.30 22.83 -0.96
CA ALA A 165 -16.68 23.90 -1.74
C ALA A 165 -15.19 23.63 -2.00
N ILE A 166 -14.41 23.26 -0.96
CA ILE A 166 -12.99 22.93 -1.09
C ILE A 166 -12.78 21.70 -1.99
N ALA A 167 -13.63 20.67 -1.87
CA ALA A 167 -13.56 19.50 -2.74
C ALA A 167 -13.80 19.84 -4.22
N LYS A 168 -14.70 20.79 -4.52
CA LYS A 168 -14.96 21.28 -5.88
C LYS A 168 -13.84 22.15 -6.46
N MET A 169 -12.90 22.61 -5.64
CA MET A 169 -11.68 23.31 -6.06
C MET A 169 -10.50 22.36 -6.32
N ALA A 170 -10.65 21.06 -6.07
CA ALA A 170 -9.60 20.08 -6.32
C ALA A 170 -9.27 19.97 -7.83
N PRO A 171 -8.02 19.61 -8.20
CA PRO A 171 -7.60 19.41 -9.59
C PRO A 171 -8.55 18.49 -10.38
N GLN A 172 -9.03 17.44 -9.72
CA GLN A 172 -10.09 16.56 -10.22
C GLN A 172 -11.10 16.29 -9.11
N PHE A 173 -12.38 16.40 -9.46
CA PHE A 173 -13.51 16.23 -8.57
C PHE A 173 -14.60 15.40 -9.24
N ILE A 174 -15.20 14.47 -8.50
CA ILE A 174 -16.19 13.52 -9.00
C ILE A 174 -17.37 13.47 -8.03
N GLU A 175 -18.59 13.60 -8.56
CA GLU A 175 -19.82 13.26 -7.82
C GLU A 175 -20.34 11.92 -8.34
N ASN A 176 -20.44 10.92 -7.45
CA ASN A 176 -20.99 9.62 -7.78
C ASN A 176 -22.26 9.35 -6.95
N ASN A 177 -23.30 8.83 -7.58
CA ASN A 177 -24.51 8.40 -6.88
C ASN A 177 -24.35 6.93 -6.43
N ILE A 178 -24.01 6.74 -5.15
CA ILE A 178 -24.02 5.43 -4.49
C ILE A 178 -25.46 5.21 -3.99
N GLU A 179 -26.28 4.40 -4.67
CA GLU A 179 -27.54 3.88 -4.06
C GLU A 179 -28.56 4.96 -3.59
N GLY A 180 -28.61 6.11 -4.27
CA GLY A 180 -29.39 7.29 -3.86
C GLY A 180 -28.67 8.26 -2.90
N LYS A 181 -27.46 7.92 -2.47
CA LYS A 181 -26.56 8.72 -1.61
C LYS A 181 -25.43 9.27 -2.48
N ILE A 182 -25.26 10.60 -2.51
CA ILE A 182 -24.14 11.21 -3.24
C ILE A 182 -22.85 11.03 -2.43
N LEU A 183 -21.83 10.46 -3.07
CA LEU A 183 -20.44 10.55 -2.64
C LEU A 183 -19.71 11.59 -3.49
N TYR A 184 -19.03 12.49 -2.80
CA TYR A 184 -18.11 13.47 -3.35
C TYR A 184 -16.68 12.92 -3.20
N GLN A 185 -15.89 12.93 -4.28
CA GLN A 185 -14.49 12.52 -4.28
C GLN A 185 -13.63 13.62 -4.89
N ALA A 186 -12.58 14.03 -4.17
CA ALA A 186 -11.54 14.95 -4.64
C ALA A 186 -10.22 14.19 -4.81
N ILE A 187 -9.49 14.46 -5.88
CA ILE A 187 -8.21 13.80 -6.25
C ILE A 187 -7.13 14.88 -6.40
N TYR A 188 -5.94 14.58 -5.86
CA TYR A 188 -4.77 15.45 -5.77
C TYR A 188 -3.50 14.65 -6.11
N SER A 189 -2.51 15.30 -6.73
CA SER A 189 -1.18 14.73 -6.96
C SER A 189 -0.26 14.86 -5.73
N ASP A 190 1.02 14.55 -5.91
CA ASP A 190 2.09 14.86 -4.97
C ASP A 190 2.59 16.32 -5.08
N SER A 191 1.99 17.18 -5.90
CA SER A 191 2.43 18.59 -5.93
C SER A 191 2.17 19.25 -4.57
N PRO A 192 3.13 20.04 -4.00
CA PRO A 192 2.97 20.59 -2.65
C PRO A 192 1.71 21.44 -2.45
N SER A 193 1.32 22.19 -3.48
CA SER A 193 0.11 23.02 -3.51
C SER A 193 -1.17 22.18 -3.45
N GLU A 194 -1.22 21.01 -4.09
CA GLU A 194 -2.37 20.11 -4.07
C GLU A 194 -2.42 19.26 -2.80
N TYR A 195 -1.28 18.74 -2.35
CA TYR A 195 -1.21 17.98 -1.11
C TYR A 195 -1.61 18.81 0.11
N LEU A 196 -1.27 20.10 0.15
CA LEU A 196 -1.75 21.03 1.19
C LEU A 196 -3.25 21.37 1.06
N GLN A 197 -3.86 21.25 -0.13
CA GLN A 197 -5.32 21.34 -0.28
C GLN A 197 -6.02 20.05 0.21
N PHE A 198 -5.45 18.88 -0.09
CA PHE A 198 -5.89 17.60 0.48
C PHE A 198 -5.90 17.66 2.01
N ILE A 199 -4.84 18.18 2.66
CA ILE A 199 -4.78 18.32 4.12
C ILE A 199 -5.94 19.19 4.65
N LYS A 200 -6.16 20.37 4.07
CA LYS A 200 -7.27 21.27 4.49
C LYS A 200 -8.64 20.59 4.40
N LEU A 201 -8.87 19.80 3.35
CA LEU A 201 -10.11 19.05 3.19
C LEU A 201 -10.21 17.90 4.19
N TYR A 202 -9.12 17.15 4.39
CA TYR A 202 -9.03 16.06 5.36
C TYR A 202 -9.28 16.54 6.79
N GLU A 203 -8.76 17.69 7.19
CA GLU A 203 -9.00 18.26 8.53
C GLU A 203 -10.50 18.48 8.81
N LEU A 204 -11.28 18.94 7.80
CA LEU A 204 -12.73 19.14 7.94
C LEU A 204 -13.55 17.83 7.97
N VAL A 205 -13.17 16.83 7.17
CA VAL A 205 -14.02 15.63 6.95
C VAL A 205 -13.51 14.35 7.61
N SER A 206 -12.25 14.30 8.05
CA SER A 206 -11.57 13.07 8.53
C SER A 206 -12.32 12.32 9.61
N GLN A 207 -13.09 12.99 10.46
CA GLN A 207 -13.85 12.34 11.53
C GLN A 207 -15.18 11.75 11.07
N TRP A 208 -15.73 12.15 9.93
CA TRP A 208 -17.04 11.68 9.46
C TRP A 208 -17.02 10.17 9.16
N LYS A 209 -18.13 9.48 9.45
CA LYS A 209 -18.28 8.04 9.20
C LYS A 209 -18.26 7.67 7.70
N SER A 210 -18.53 8.64 6.83
CA SER A 210 -18.48 8.50 5.37
C SER A 210 -17.13 8.87 4.76
N CYS A 211 -16.17 9.38 5.55
CA CYS A 211 -14.85 9.77 5.06
C CYS A 211 -13.91 8.57 4.90
N PHE A 212 -13.33 8.41 3.71
CA PHE A 212 -12.21 7.51 3.44
C PHE A 212 -11.19 8.15 2.50
N VAL A 213 -9.94 7.69 2.58
CA VAL A 213 -8.81 8.17 1.76
C VAL A 213 -8.22 7.00 0.99
N ILE A 214 -7.85 7.24 -0.27
CA ILE A 214 -7.23 6.27 -1.16
C ILE A 214 -5.92 6.86 -1.70
N ILE A 215 -4.81 6.11 -1.61
CA ILE A 215 -3.52 6.43 -2.26
C ILE A 215 -3.21 5.34 -3.27
N ASN A 216 -2.94 5.71 -4.54
CA ASN A 216 -2.60 4.79 -5.63
C ASN A 216 -3.51 3.54 -5.69
N GLY A 217 -4.83 3.76 -5.56
CA GLY A 217 -5.86 2.71 -5.59
C GLY A 217 -6.04 1.90 -4.29
N ASN A 218 -5.22 2.12 -3.27
CA ASN A 218 -5.29 1.43 -1.97
C ASN A 218 -6.05 2.26 -0.94
N LEU A 219 -7.00 1.65 -0.23
CA LEU A 219 -7.72 2.27 0.90
C LEU A 219 -6.79 2.43 2.10
N MET A 220 -6.71 3.63 2.66
CA MET A 220 -5.71 3.99 3.67
C MET A 220 -6.31 4.19 5.07
N ASP A 221 -5.64 3.62 6.08
CA ASP A 221 -5.98 3.86 7.48
C ASP A 221 -5.67 5.30 7.91
N ARG A 222 -6.54 5.88 8.75
CA ARG A 222 -6.35 7.23 9.33
C ARG A 222 -5.00 7.39 10.05
N LYS A 223 -4.43 6.31 10.60
CA LYS A 223 -3.11 6.29 11.26
C LYS A 223 -1.94 6.42 10.26
N ILE A 224 -2.08 5.91 9.05
CA ILE A 224 -1.09 6.08 7.97
C ILE A 224 -1.19 7.50 7.42
N ILE A 225 -2.42 7.96 7.13
CA ILE A 225 -2.65 9.34 6.67
C ILE A 225 -2.15 10.36 7.70
N GLY A 226 -2.40 10.18 9.00
CA GLY A 226 -1.86 11.08 10.03
C GLY A 226 -0.33 11.15 10.04
N LYS A 227 0.37 10.02 9.87
CA LYS A 227 1.84 9.99 9.73
C LYS A 227 2.33 10.68 8.45
N LEU A 228 1.61 10.50 7.34
CA LEU A 228 1.93 11.12 6.06
C LEU A 228 1.70 12.64 6.11
N ASN A 229 0.55 13.10 6.62
CA ASN A 229 0.22 14.52 6.77
C ASN A 229 1.20 15.25 7.69
N TYR A 230 1.75 14.57 8.70
CA TYR A 230 2.85 15.10 9.51
C TYR A 230 4.14 15.19 8.67
N CYS A 231 4.69 14.05 8.24
CA CYS A 231 6.02 14.03 7.62
C CYS A 231 6.06 14.73 6.25
N TYR A 232 5.10 14.44 5.37
CA TYR A 232 5.06 14.96 4.01
C TYR A 232 4.38 16.33 3.93
N GLY A 233 3.41 16.59 4.80
CA GLY A 233 2.82 17.94 4.93
C GLY A 233 3.86 18.96 5.39
N ASP A 234 4.73 18.61 6.35
CA ASP A 234 5.80 19.50 6.80
C ASP A 234 6.89 19.69 5.73
N LYS A 235 7.21 18.66 4.93
CA LYS A 235 8.02 18.84 3.70
C LYS A 235 7.39 19.90 2.80
N CYS A 236 6.10 19.75 2.46
CA CYS A 236 5.38 20.67 1.58
C CYS A 236 5.28 22.11 2.14
N ARG A 237 5.23 22.28 3.47
CA ARG A 237 5.27 23.60 4.14
C ARG A 237 6.66 24.23 4.16
N SER A 238 7.71 23.42 4.37
CA SER A 238 9.07 23.91 4.59
C SER A 238 9.75 24.48 3.35
N GLY A 239 9.37 24.01 2.15
CA GLY A 239 10.09 24.31 0.91
C GLY A 239 11.50 23.70 0.81
N ASN A 240 11.97 23.01 1.86
CA ASN A 240 13.30 22.40 1.89
C ASN A 240 13.36 21.19 0.96
N LYS A 241 14.23 21.25 -0.05
CA LYS A 241 14.48 20.16 -1.01
C LYS A 241 15.02 18.92 -0.31
N ASP A 242 15.88 19.12 0.69
CA ASP A 242 16.64 18.08 1.37
C ASP A 242 15.92 17.55 2.62
N PHE A 243 14.68 17.98 2.89
CA PHE A 243 13.85 17.50 4.02
C PHE A 243 13.79 15.96 4.12
N CYS A 244 13.75 15.28 2.97
CA CYS A 244 13.78 13.82 2.89
C CYS A 244 15.12 13.22 3.40
N TYR A 245 16.24 13.91 3.16
CA TYR A 245 17.57 13.56 3.66
C TYR A 245 17.79 14.03 5.11
N GLY A 246 17.08 15.06 5.57
CA GLY A 246 17.02 15.45 6.98
C GLY A 246 16.00 16.56 7.23
N ALA A 247 15.09 16.35 8.19
CA ALA A 247 14.17 17.40 8.67
C ALA A 247 14.83 18.32 9.72
N SER A 248 15.97 17.89 10.26
CA SER A 248 16.91 18.62 11.12
C SER A 248 18.27 17.91 11.09
N GLU A 249 19.33 18.59 11.56
CA GLU A 249 20.71 18.07 11.65
C GLU A 249 20.80 16.66 12.24
N MET A 250 20.09 16.43 13.35
CA MET A 250 20.02 15.14 14.07
C MET A 250 19.45 13.98 13.23
N THR A 251 18.83 14.28 12.08
CA THR A 251 18.16 13.32 11.20
C THR A 251 18.78 13.24 9.81
N ILE A 252 19.91 13.92 9.57
CA ILE A 252 20.65 13.86 8.30
C ILE A 252 21.12 12.42 8.02
N ASN A 253 20.77 11.90 6.84
CA ASN A 253 21.09 10.54 6.39
C ASN A 253 21.32 10.52 4.87
N PRO A 254 22.19 9.64 4.34
CA PRO A 254 22.46 9.56 2.91
C PRO A 254 21.33 8.90 2.10
N PHE A 255 20.43 8.14 2.74
CA PHE A 255 19.45 7.28 2.05
C PHE A 255 18.25 8.02 1.46
N GLY A 256 18.05 9.30 1.76
CA GLY A 256 16.91 10.07 1.27
C GLY A 256 15.58 9.78 1.97
N CYS A 257 15.60 9.13 3.14
CA CYS A 257 14.42 9.07 4.00
C CYS A 257 14.80 9.11 5.50
N HIS A 258 14.72 10.30 6.09
CA HIS A 258 15.03 10.57 7.50
C HIS A 258 14.17 9.77 8.51
N ARG A 259 13.08 9.14 8.04
CA ARG A 259 12.23 8.24 8.83
C ARG A 259 12.75 6.80 8.93
N LEU A 260 13.81 6.45 8.19
CA LEU A 260 14.53 5.17 8.34
C LEU A 260 15.34 5.09 9.64
N GLN A 261 15.57 6.22 10.33
CA GLN A 261 16.35 6.28 11.57
C GLN A 261 17.76 5.69 11.40
N ILE A 262 18.48 6.16 10.37
CA ILE A 262 19.90 5.80 10.10
C ILE A 262 20.67 7.10 9.87
N SER A 263 20.73 7.96 10.88
CA SER A 263 21.31 9.32 10.81
C SER A 263 22.57 9.47 11.65
N SER A 264 23.31 10.54 11.36
CA SER A 264 24.48 11.04 12.12
C SER A 264 24.34 10.94 13.65
N SER A 265 23.16 11.26 14.18
CA SER A 265 22.87 11.24 15.63
C SER A 265 21.96 10.09 16.08
N ASN A 266 21.61 9.16 15.19
CA ASN A 266 20.71 8.04 15.52
C ASN A 266 20.95 6.83 14.60
N ASN A 267 21.75 5.88 15.09
CA ASN A 267 22.24 4.70 14.36
C ASN A 267 22.93 5.07 13.04
N PRO A 268 24.13 5.70 13.06
CA PRO A 268 24.85 6.07 11.85
C PRO A 268 25.23 4.84 11.01
N TRP A 269 25.28 4.97 9.69
CA TRP A 269 25.50 3.79 8.83
C TRP A 269 26.85 3.10 9.08
N TRP A 270 27.90 3.83 9.49
CA TRP A 270 29.21 3.25 9.79
C TRP A 270 29.27 2.51 11.14
N THR A 271 28.34 2.74 12.07
CA THR A 271 28.29 1.96 13.33
C THR A 271 27.72 0.55 13.14
N PHE A 272 27.15 0.26 11.97
CA PHE A 272 26.85 -1.11 11.54
C PHE A 272 28.14 -1.74 10.98
N SER A 273 29.12 -1.97 11.85
CA SER A 273 30.41 -2.52 11.42
C SER A 273 31.13 -3.33 12.50
N THR A 274 31.97 -4.26 12.04
CA THR A 274 32.82 -5.09 12.90
C THR A 274 34.27 -4.64 12.78
N LYS A 275 34.90 -4.30 13.92
CA LYS A 275 36.32 -3.93 13.98
C LYS A 275 37.21 -5.14 13.73
N THR A 276 38.27 -4.94 12.95
CA THR A 276 39.27 -5.94 12.57
C THR A 276 40.68 -5.35 12.66
N ASN A 277 41.71 -6.18 12.45
CA ASN A 277 43.12 -5.75 12.47
C ASN A 277 43.49 -4.74 11.36
N LYS A 278 42.63 -4.51 10.36
CA LYS A 278 42.88 -3.62 9.20
C LYS A 278 41.94 -2.41 9.13
N GLY A 279 41.02 -2.26 10.07
CA GLY A 279 39.91 -1.30 10.01
C GLY A 279 38.58 -1.97 10.33
N TYR A 280 37.48 -1.42 9.82
CA TYR A 280 36.11 -1.87 10.07
C TYR A 280 35.52 -2.50 8.80
N ILE A 281 34.78 -3.60 8.94
CA ILE A 281 33.97 -4.20 7.86
C ILE A 281 32.52 -3.76 8.06
N ILE A 282 31.89 -3.18 7.04
CA ILE A 282 30.52 -2.68 7.09
C ILE A 282 29.52 -3.82 6.92
N ASP A 283 28.63 -4.00 7.89
CA ASP A 283 27.49 -4.92 7.80
C ASP A 283 26.34 -4.29 7.02
N LYS A 284 26.47 -4.30 5.69
CA LYS A 284 25.40 -3.90 4.76
C LYS A 284 24.11 -4.69 4.95
N LYS A 285 24.14 -5.90 5.52
CA LYS A 285 22.94 -6.68 5.78
C LYS A 285 22.18 -6.13 6.98
N ALA A 286 22.84 -5.79 8.08
CA ALA A 286 22.20 -5.13 9.21
C ALA A 286 21.58 -3.77 8.83
N ILE A 287 22.23 -3.01 7.94
CA ILE A 287 21.66 -1.78 7.37
C ILE A 287 20.43 -2.10 6.48
N HIS A 288 20.52 -3.10 5.59
CA HIS A 288 19.40 -3.57 4.76
C HIS A 288 18.18 -3.95 5.61
N ASP A 289 18.37 -4.83 6.59
CA ASP A 289 17.28 -5.40 7.37
C ASP A 289 16.58 -4.31 8.21
N ARG A 290 17.35 -3.32 8.71
CA ARG A 290 16.80 -2.10 9.33
C ARG A 290 16.03 -1.21 8.33
N ILE A 291 16.54 -1.02 7.12
CA ILE A 291 15.83 -0.27 6.07
C ILE A 291 14.46 -0.92 5.81
N ILE A 292 14.41 -2.23 5.62
CA ILE A 292 13.16 -2.97 5.41
C ILE A 292 12.23 -2.81 6.62
N GLU A 293 12.72 -3.02 7.84
CA GLU A 293 11.94 -2.88 9.09
C GLU A 293 11.32 -1.48 9.24
N LYS A 294 12.08 -0.41 8.98
CA LYS A 294 11.59 0.98 9.12
C LYS A 294 10.83 1.49 7.90
N SER A 295 10.98 0.90 6.71
CA SER A 295 10.36 1.36 5.45
C SER A 295 8.83 1.25 5.43
N SER A 296 8.30 0.15 5.96
CA SER A 296 6.90 -0.27 5.77
C SER A 296 5.84 0.84 5.99
N PRO A 297 5.89 1.65 7.08
CA PRO A 297 4.92 2.72 7.33
C PRO A 297 4.96 3.91 6.36
N TYR A 298 5.99 4.00 5.51
CA TYR A 298 6.25 5.14 4.61
C TYR A 298 6.15 4.77 3.13
N SER A 299 5.88 3.49 2.81
CA SER A 299 5.69 2.94 1.46
C SER A 299 4.59 3.62 0.61
N SER A 300 3.74 4.45 1.21
CA SER A 300 2.71 5.25 0.51
C SER A 300 3.09 6.72 0.31
N CYS A 301 4.28 7.15 0.74
CA CYS A 301 4.77 8.53 0.58
C CYS A 301 5.31 8.75 -0.84
N PRO A 302 4.97 9.87 -1.52
CA PRO A 302 5.37 10.10 -2.91
C PRO A 302 6.89 10.25 -3.11
N ASN A 303 7.64 10.62 -2.07
CA ASN A 303 9.10 10.70 -2.12
C ASN A 303 9.80 9.51 -1.43
N PHE A 304 9.10 8.38 -1.21
CA PHE A 304 9.71 7.17 -0.70
C PHE A 304 10.04 6.18 -1.82
N ASP A 305 11.30 6.15 -2.24
CA ASP A 305 11.82 5.23 -3.25
C ASP A 305 12.75 4.19 -2.61
N ILE A 306 12.24 2.97 -2.42
CA ILE A 306 13.00 1.85 -1.86
C ILE A 306 14.15 1.40 -2.78
N ASN A 307 14.01 1.53 -4.09
CA ASN A 307 15.05 1.10 -5.03
C ASN A 307 16.25 2.05 -4.96
N LYS A 308 16.00 3.36 -4.90
CA LYS A 308 17.04 4.38 -4.67
C LYS A 308 17.69 4.23 -3.29
N ILE A 309 16.92 3.96 -2.24
CA ILE A 309 17.46 3.68 -0.90
C ILE A 309 18.42 2.47 -0.94
N LEU A 310 18.07 1.40 -1.65
CA LEU A 310 18.87 0.19 -1.77
C LEU A 310 20.10 0.34 -2.69
N SER A 311 20.04 1.17 -3.73
CA SER A 311 21.23 1.50 -4.54
C SER A 311 22.24 2.38 -3.79
N ILE A 312 21.76 3.27 -2.92
CA ILE A 312 22.63 4.01 -2.00
C ILE A 312 23.31 3.04 -1.02
N LEU A 313 22.58 2.07 -0.45
CA LEU A 313 23.18 1.03 0.39
C LEU A 313 24.23 0.18 -0.36
N SER A 314 23.96 -0.24 -1.60
CA SER A 314 24.95 -1.04 -2.35
C SER A 314 26.22 -0.25 -2.66
N SER A 315 26.11 1.07 -2.88
CA SER A 315 27.22 1.99 -3.14
C SER A 315 28.08 2.38 -1.91
N LEU A 316 27.64 2.10 -0.68
CA LEU A 316 28.47 2.33 0.52
C LEU A 316 29.79 1.53 0.45
N PRO A 317 30.88 1.95 1.12
CA PRO A 317 32.08 1.13 1.19
C PRO A 317 31.81 -0.20 1.92
N ASN A 318 32.49 -1.27 1.52
CA ASN A 318 32.45 -2.55 2.24
C ASN A 318 33.34 -2.54 3.49
N THR A 319 34.33 -1.64 3.53
CA THR A 319 35.33 -1.52 4.60
C THR A 319 35.73 -0.05 4.79
N LEU A 320 36.04 0.33 6.03
CA LEU A 320 36.66 1.61 6.37
C LEU A 320 38.02 1.37 7.04
N SER A 321 39.04 2.16 6.71
CA SER A 321 40.24 2.25 7.53
C SER A 321 39.92 2.91 8.89
N PHE A 322 40.83 2.79 9.86
CA PHE A 322 40.68 3.47 11.15
C PHE A 322 40.53 4.99 11.00
N GLY A 323 41.33 5.63 10.13
CA GLY A 323 41.27 7.08 9.90
C GLY A 323 39.98 7.56 9.23
N GLU A 324 39.39 6.77 8.33
CA GLU A 324 38.08 7.09 7.73
C GLU A 324 36.95 6.95 8.76
N TYR A 325 37.01 5.92 9.61
CA TYR A 325 36.04 5.71 10.68
C TYR A 325 36.14 6.82 11.76
N GLU A 326 37.35 7.15 12.21
CA GLU A 326 37.61 8.27 13.14
C GLU A 326 37.24 9.64 12.55
N LYS A 327 37.36 9.81 11.23
CA LYS A 327 36.84 11.00 10.55
C LYS A 327 35.31 11.02 10.61
N LEU A 328 34.62 9.94 10.24
CA LEU A 328 33.16 9.86 10.29
C LEU A 328 32.61 10.08 11.70
N GLU A 329 33.26 9.56 12.74
CA GLU A 329 32.87 9.86 14.13
C GLU A 329 33.09 11.34 14.48
N ARG A 330 34.26 11.91 14.20
CA ARG A 330 34.56 13.33 14.46
C ARG A 330 33.62 14.29 13.72
N ASP A 331 33.39 14.06 12.43
CA ASP A 331 32.54 14.90 11.58
C ASP A 331 31.04 14.86 12.00
N ASN A 332 30.67 13.96 12.91
CA ASN A 332 29.29 13.80 13.41
C ASN A 332 29.18 13.87 14.96
N SER A 333 30.30 14.08 15.66
CA SER A 333 30.35 14.15 17.13
C SER A 333 30.08 15.58 17.61
N CYS A 334 28.78 15.93 17.67
CA CYS A 334 28.22 17.17 18.22
C CYS A 334 28.73 18.50 17.61
N CYS A 335 27.81 19.22 16.95
CA CYS A 335 27.85 20.68 16.79
C CYS A 335 29.03 21.25 15.96
N GLY A 336 29.32 20.64 14.80
CA GLY A 336 30.21 21.18 13.77
C GLY A 336 29.51 21.31 12.41
N GLU A 337 29.99 22.22 11.54
CA GLU A 337 29.38 22.48 10.23
C GLU A 337 29.48 21.26 9.28
N ILE A 338 28.34 20.60 9.01
CA ILE A 338 28.27 19.46 8.09
C ILE A 338 28.32 19.96 6.63
N VAL A 339 29.52 20.18 6.11
CA VAL A 339 29.77 20.49 4.69
C VAL A 339 29.82 19.21 3.86
N ILE A 340 28.67 18.56 3.69
CA ILE A 340 28.49 17.54 2.65
C ILE A 340 28.30 18.26 1.32
N LYS A 341 29.35 18.34 0.50
CA LYS A 341 29.21 18.72 -0.92
C LYS A 341 28.62 17.53 -1.68
N LEU A 342 27.47 17.73 -2.30
CA LEU A 342 26.81 16.68 -3.11
C LEU A 342 27.48 16.48 -4.50
N ASP A 343 28.38 17.38 -4.90
CA ASP A 343 28.88 17.49 -6.27
C ASP A 343 29.78 16.32 -6.75
N ASP A 344 30.36 15.56 -5.81
CA ASP A 344 31.33 14.50 -6.12
C ASP A 344 30.67 13.19 -6.62
N TYR A 345 29.38 12.97 -6.38
CA TYR A 345 28.64 11.82 -6.89
C TYR A 345 28.05 12.07 -8.29
N LYS A 346 28.94 12.23 -9.28
CA LYS A 346 28.56 12.28 -10.71
C LYS A 346 28.12 10.90 -11.21
N TYR A 347 26.82 10.65 -11.16
CA TYR A 347 26.18 9.49 -11.79
C TYR A 347 26.26 9.58 -13.32
N SER A 348 26.85 8.57 -13.95
CA SER A 348 26.85 8.36 -15.40
C SER A 348 26.10 7.07 -15.74
N LEU A 349 24.88 7.21 -16.27
CA LEU A 349 24.09 6.12 -16.82
C LEU A 349 24.88 5.38 -17.92
N THR A 350 24.84 4.05 -17.93
CA THR A 350 25.27 3.28 -19.10
C THR A 350 24.23 3.35 -20.22
N GLU A 351 24.61 3.00 -21.46
CA GLU A 351 23.67 3.00 -22.59
C GLU A 351 22.50 2.01 -22.34
N ASP A 352 22.80 0.83 -21.80
CA ASP A 352 21.86 -0.25 -21.50
C ASP A 352 20.70 0.18 -20.58
N GLU A 353 20.97 1.07 -19.62
CA GLU A 353 19.94 1.61 -18.71
C GLU A 353 18.89 2.45 -19.46
N LYS A 354 19.27 3.13 -20.55
CA LYS A 354 18.40 4.04 -21.33
C LYS A 354 17.38 3.29 -22.18
N GLU A 355 17.74 2.11 -22.68
CA GLU A 355 16.89 1.35 -23.61
C GLU A 355 15.66 0.78 -22.88
N SER A 356 15.84 0.34 -21.62
CA SER A 356 14.78 -0.22 -20.76
C SER A 356 13.59 0.72 -20.46
N ILE A 357 13.76 2.02 -20.65
CA ILE A 357 12.80 3.06 -20.25
C ILE A 357 11.74 3.35 -21.34
N ASN A 358 11.98 2.94 -22.59
CA ASN A 358 11.17 3.39 -23.73
C ASN A 358 9.96 2.53 -24.10
N GLU A 359 9.89 1.25 -23.68
CA GLU A 359 8.84 0.33 -24.15
C GLU A 359 7.51 0.42 -23.38
N THR A 360 7.50 0.90 -22.13
CA THR A 360 6.32 0.87 -21.23
C THR A 360 5.35 2.04 -21.42
N LYS A 361 5.06 2.42 -22.68
CA LYS A 361 4.10 3.49 -23.03
C LYS A 361 3.03 3.02 -24.04
N LYS A 362 1.94 2.43 -23.52
CA LYS A 362 0.60 2.35 -24.16
C LYS A 362 -0.51 2.02 -23.15
N GLU A 363 -1.74 2.36 -23.53
CA GLU A 363 -2.93 2.55 -22.69
C GLU A 363 -3.65 1.20 -22.36
N SER A 364 -4.76 1.07 -21.61
CA SER A 364 -6.05 1.79 -21.71
C SER A 364 -7.06 1.34 -20.60
N PRO A 365 -8.38 1.73 -20.55
CA PRO A 365 -8.97 2.25 -19.32
C PRO A 365 -10.06 1.32 -18.72
N SER A 366 -9.63 0.24 -18.04
CA SER A 366 -10.54 -0.80 -17.51
C SER A 366 -11.27 -0.44 -16.19
N PHE A 367 -10.80 0.57 -15.44
CA PHE A 367 -11.09 0.68 -14.00
C PHE A 367 -12.53 1.11 -13.64
N LEU A 368 -13.12 2.04 -14.38
CA LEU A 368 -14.38 2.71 -14.00
C LEU A 368 -15.58 1.75 -13.85
N LYS A 369 -15.58 0.62 -14.56
CA LYS A 369 -16.64 -0.41 -14.44
C LYS A 369 -16.59 -1.22 -13.14
N LYS A 370 -15.53 -1.14 -12.33
CA LYS A 370 -15.44 -1.85 -11.02
C LYS A 370 -16.01 -1.06 -9.85
N ILE A 371 -15.99 0.29 -9.88
CA ILE A 371 -16.46 1.14 -8.77
C ILE A 371 -17.96 0.93 -8.50
N PHE A 372 -18.77 0.75 -9.55
CA PHE A 372 -20.22 0.54 -9.48
C PHE A 372 -20.69 -0.64 -8.60
N LYS A 373 -19.81 -1.58 -8.20
CA LYS A 373 -20.17 -2.73 -7.34
C LYS A 373 -19.89 -2.54 -5.84
N ILE A 374 -19.50 -1.34 -5.42
CA ILE A 374 -19.40 -0.93 -4.01
C ILE A 374 -20.69 -0.19 -3.56
N PHE A 375 -21.57 0.18 -4.49
CA PHE A 375 -22.75 1.04 -4.27
C PHE A 375 -24.12 0.33 -4.45
N THR A 376 -24.16 -0.98 -4.24
CA THR A 376 -25.41 -1.78 -4.35
C THR A 376 -25.45 -2.93 -3.32
N LYS A 377 -25.17 -2.66 -2.02
CA LYS A 377 -25.40 -3.59 -0.88
C LYS A 377 -25.09 -3.03 0.52
#